data_AF-A0A7J2LFC6-F1
#
_entry.id   AF-A0A7J2LFC6-F1
#
_cell.length_a   1.000
_cell.length_b   1.000
_cell.length_c   1.000
_cell.angle_alpha   90.00
_cell.angle_beta   90.00
_cell.angle_gamma   90.00
#
_symmetry.space_group_name_H-M   'P 1'
#
loop_
_entity.id
_entity.type
_entity.pdbx_description
1 polymer ?
#
loop_
_entity_poly.entity_id
_entity_poly.type
_entity_poly.pdbx_seq_one_letter_code
_entity_poly.pdbx_strand_id
1 'polypeptide(L)'
;MPYWSDLVGVGATYLMIFLTILVAEGLRKAKGYSPAFTRKIIHVGVGNWVFLWPLFFRHWFIAMIPPLSFIFINYASYRKELITGIRLQQPYQRCSSSP
;
A
#
# COMPACT_ATOMS: atom_id res chain seq x y z
N MET A 1 5.41 -18.35 -26.15
CA MET A 1 4.76 -17.02 -26.04
C MET A 1 5.67 -16.12 -25.23
N PRO A 2 6.13 -14.97 -25.74
CA PRO A 2 7.12 -14.15 -25.04
C PRO A 2 6.50 -13.32 -23.89
N TYR A 3 6.86 -13.62 -22.64
CA TYR A 3 6.38 -12.97 -21.40
C TYR A 3 7.24 -11.77 -20.96
N TRP A 4 8.18 -11.32 -21.80
CA TRP A 4 9.15 -10.28 -21.46
C TRP A 4 8.49 -8.95 -21.08
N SER A 5 7.37 -8.61 -21.72
CA SER A 5 6.59 -7.41 -21.41
C SER A 5 5.92 -7.52 -20.04
N ASP A 6 5.34 -8.68 -19.71
CA ASP A 6 4.73 -8.92 -18.41
C ASP A 6 5.76 -8.91 -17.27
N LEU A 7 6.97 -9.46 -17.49
CA LEU A 7 8.06 -9.41 -16.52
C LEU A 7 8.54 -7.98 -16.24
N VAL A 8 8.69 -7.17 -17.30
CA VAL A 8 8.98 -5.74 -17.17
C VAL A 8 7.84 -5.02 -16.44
N GLY A 9 6.59 -5.37 -16.73
CA GLY A 9 5.41 -4.87 -16.02
C GLY A 9 5.41 -5.18 -14.54
N VAL A 10 5.76 -6.42 -14.16
CA VAL A 10 5.91 -6.82 -12.74
C VAL A 10 7.02 -6.00 -12.07
N GLY A 11 8.19 -5.87 -12.71
CA GLY A 11 9.29 -5.06 -12.19
C GLY A 11 8.92 -3.59 -11.99
N ALA A 12 8.30 -2.97 -13.00
CA ALA A 12 7.83 -1.59 -12.95
C ALA A 12 6.78 -1.38 -11.84
N THR A 13 5.91 -2.37 -11.62
CA THR A 13 4.90 -2.36 -10.55
C THR A 13 5.55 -2.31 -9.18
N TYR A 14 6.49 -3.21 -8.90
CA TYR A 14 7.19 -3.23 -7.61
C TYR A 14 8.02 -1.96 -7.40
N LEU A 15 8.66 -1.44 -8.44
CA LEU A 15 9.37 -0.17 -8.38
C LEU A 15 8.43 0.98 -8.01
N MET A 16 7.27 1.09 -8.67
CA MET A 16 6.27 2.12 -8.38
C MET A 16 5.72 2.02 -6.94
N ILE A 17 5.42 0.80 -6.48
CA ILE A 17 4.95 0.56 -5.09
C ILE A 17 6.04 0.97 -4.10
N PHE A 18 7.29 0.58 -4.34
CA PHE A 18 8.42 0.92 -3.48
C PHE A 18 8.65 2.43 -3.40
N LEU A 19 8.65 3.12 -4.54
CA LEU A 19 8.77 4.58 -4.59
C LEU A 19 7.62 5.27 -3.85
N THR A 20 6.38 4.78 -4.02
CA THR A 20 5.20 5.31 -3.32
C THR A 20 5.36 5.18 -1.80
N ILE A 21 5.85 4.03 -1.32
CA ILE A 21 6.10 3.80 0.11
C ILE A 21 7.23 4.70 0.62
N LEU A 22 8.34 4.83 -0.13
CA LEU A 22 9.44 5.71 0.24
C LEU A 22 9.02 7.17 0.35
N VAL A 23 8.23 7.65 -0.61
CA VAL A 23 7.67 9.01 -0.59
C VAL A 23 6.77 9.17 0.64
N ALA A 24 5.85 8.22 0.87
CA ALA A 24 4.92 8.29 1.99
C ALA A 24 5.64 8.27 3.36
N GLU A 25 6.64 7.41 3.54
CA GLU A 25 7.44 7.30 4.76
C GLU A 25 8.38 8.51 4.92
N GLY A 26 8.95 9.00 3.83
CA GLY A 26 9.75 10.23 3.80
C GLY A 26 8.94 11.44 4.22
N LEU A 27 7.71 11.60 3.70
CA LEU A 27 6.78 12.65 4.13
C LEU A 27 6.42 12.51 5.62
N ARG A 28 6.19 11.29 6.09
CA ARG A 28 5.89 11.03 7.51
C ARG A 28 7.05 11.45 8.41
N LYS A 29 8.29 11.08 8.06
CA LYS A 29 9.50 11.44 8.84
C LYS A 29 9.83 12.92 8.76
N ALA A 30 9.68 13.56 7.59
CA ALA A 30 10.06 14.95 7.37
C ALA A 30 9.05 15.96 7.95
N LYS A 31 7.76 15.65 7.93
CA LYS A 31 6.69 16.58 8.33
C LYS A 31 5.83 16.12 9.51
N GLY A 32 6.09 14.94 10.06
CA GLY A 32 5.31 14.39 11.18
C GLY A 32 3.85 14.09 10.81
N TYR A 33 3.55 13.86 9.53
CA TYR A 33 2.18 13.60 9.08
C TYR A 33 1.56 12.39 9.78
N SER A 34 0.27 12.50 10.10
CA SER A 34 -0.45 11.43 10.79
C SER A 34 -0.49 10.16 9.95
N PRO A 35 -0.48 8.97 10.58
CA PRO A 35 -0.57 7.69 9.87
C PRO A 35 -1.78 7.60 8.92
N ALA A 36 -2.88 8.31 9.22
CA ALA A 36 -4.07 8.37 8.38
C ALA A 36 -3.81 9.07 7.03
N PHE A 37 -2.99 10.12 7.01
CA PHE A 37 -2.63 10.84 5.79
C PHE A 37 -1.68 10.00 4.92
N THR A 38 -0.64 9.43 5.53
CA THR A 38 0.29 8.50 4.87
C THR A 38 -0.43 7.30 4.24
N ARG A 39 -1.42 6.74 4.95
CA ARG A 39 -2.24 5.61 4.45
C ARG A 39 -3.05 5.99 3.21
N LYS A 40 -3.61 7.21 3.15
CA LYS A 40 -4.34 7.71 1.97
C LYS A 40 -3.41 7.88 0.77
N ILE A 41 -2.20 8.42 0.98
CA ILE A 41 -1.21 8.58 -0.10
C ILE A 41 -0.86 7.22 -0.70
N ILE A 42 -0.56 6.22 0.14
CA ILE A 42 -0.22 4.87 -0.34
C ILE A 42 -1.42 4.25 -1.07
N HIS A 43 -2.63 4.34 -0.52
CA HIS A 43 -3.81 3.78 -1.17
C HIS A 43 -4.13 4.43 -2.53
N VAL A 44 -4.01 5.75 -2.64
CA VAL A 44 -4.26 6.45 -3.91
C VAL A 44 -3.12 6.20 -4.90
N GLY A 45 -1.86 6.27 -4.46
CA GLY A 45 -0.69 6.05 -5.32
C GLY A 45 -0.61 4.63 -5.86
N VAL A 46 -0.79 3.63 -4.99
CA VAL A 46 -0.86 2.22 -5.42
C VAL A 46 -2.17 1.93 -6.16
N GLY A 47 -3.28 2.57 -5.78
CA GLY A 47 -4.56 2.43 -6.49
C GLY A 47 -4.52 2.94 -7.94
N ASN A 48 -3.68 3.95 -8.21
CA ASN A 48 -3.44 4.46 -9.57
C ASN A 48 -2.64 3.47 -10.46
N TRP A 49 -2.18 2.34 -9.91
CA TRP A 49 -1.50 1.28 -10.67
C TRP A 49 -2.33 0.74 -11.84
N VAL A 50 -3.67 0.89 -11.80
CA VAL A 50 -4.56 0.47 -12.88
C VAL A 50 -4.16 1.04 -14.26
N PHE A 51 -3.46 2.19 -14.30
CA PHE A 51 -2.95 2.74 -15.55
C PHE A 51 -1.72 2.01 -16.12
N LEU A 52 -0.92 1.32 -15.28
CA LEU A 52 0.19 0.46 -15.75
C LEU A 52 -0.33 -0.86 -16.33
N TRP A 53 -1.51 -1.30 -15.91
CA TRP A 53 -2.09 -2.59 -16.31
C TRP A 53 -2.18 -2.77 -17.84
N PRO A 54 -2.85 -1.89 -18.62
CA PRO A 54 -2.94 -2.05 -20.06
C PRO A 54 -1.63 -1.76 -20.82
N LEU A 55 -0.66 -1.09 -20.18
CA LEU A 55 0.60 -0.69 -20.81
C LEU A 55 1.61 -1.85 -20.89
N PHE A 56 1.64 -2.72 -19.88
CA PHE A 56 2.68 -3.74 -19.76
C PHE A 56 2.14 -5.18 -19.69
N PHE A 57 0.92 -5.39 -19.19
CA PHE A 57 0.41 -6.74 -18.97
C PHE A 57 -0.41 -7.20 -20.17
N ARG A 58 0.09 -8.22 -20.87
CA ARG A 58 -0.65 -8.91 -21.92
C ARG A 58 -1.47 -10.07 -21.35
N HIS A 59 -1.07 -10.57 -20.19
CA HIS A 59 -1.68 -11.72 -19.52
C HIS A 59 -2.31 -11.33 -18.18
N TRP A 60 -3.64 -11.46 -18.10
CA TRP A 60 -4.43 -11.09 -16.91
C TRP A 60 -3.99 -11.81 -15.63
N PHE A 61 -3.54 -13.07 -15.72
CA PHE A 61 -3.11 -13.85 -14.56
C PHE A 61 -1.81 -13.32 -13.94
N ILE A 62 -0.90 -12.77 -14.74
CA ILE A 62 0.36 -12.18 -14.24
C ILE A 62 0.06 -10.84 -13.54
N ALA A 63 -0.92 -10.10 -14.04
CA ALA A 63 -1.41 -8.87 -13.41
C ALA A 63 -2.04 -9.08 -12.03
N MET A 64 -2.44 -10.31 -11.67
CA MET A 64 -2.97 -10.60 -10.33
C MET A 64 -1.88 -10.78 -9.27
N ILE A 65 -0.62 -10.96 -9.66
CA ILE A 65 0.50 -11.18 -8.72
C ILE A 65 0.67 -10.00 -7.73
N PRO A 66 0.71 -8.72 -8.18
CA PRO A 66 0.84 -7.58 -7.27
C PRO A 66 -0.31 -7.41 -6.26
N PRO A 67 -1.61 -7.46 -6.65
CA PRO A 67 -2.69 -7.35 -5.67
C PRO A 67 -2.74 -8.54 -4.71
N LEU A 68 -2.45 -9.77 -5.18
CA LEU A 68 -2.36 -10.94 -4.31
C LEU A 68 -1.25 -10.79 -3.28
N SER A 69 -0.04 -10.40 -3.70
CA SER A 69 1.08 -10.21 -2.76
C SER A 69 0.77 -9.13 -1.74
N PHE A 70 0.10 -8.04 -2.13
CA PHE A 70 -0.33 -6.99 -1.21
C PHE A 70 -1.30 -7.50 -0.14
N ILE A 71 -2.27 -8.34 -0.51
CA ILE A 71 -3.20 -8.97 0.45
C ILE A 71 -2.43 -9.85 1.44
N PHE A 72 -1.51 -10.69 0.96
CA PHE A 72 -0.70 -11.55 1.83
C PHE A 72 0.21 -10.76 2.77
N ILE A 73 0.87 -9.71 2.28
CA ILE A 73 1.72 -8.83 3.09
C ILE A 73 0.88 -8.11 4.16
N ASN A 74 -0.29 -7.58 3.80
CA ASN A 74 -1.19 -6.91 4.73
C ASN A 74 -1.71 -7.89 5.80
N TYR A 75 -2.13 -9.08 5.38
CA TYR A 75 -2.56 -10.15 6.29
C TYR A 75 -1.43 -10.57 7.25
N ALA A 76 -0.22 -10.77 6.74
CA ALA A 76 0.94 -11.09 7.57
C ALA A 76 1.27 -9.96 8.56
N SER A 77 1.16 -8.69 8.12
CA SER A 77 1.35 -7.53 8.99
C SER A 77 0.28 -7.43 10.09
N TYR A 78 -0.96 -7.84 9.82
CA TYR A 78 -2.05 -7.86 10.80
C TYR A 78 -1.79 -8.90 11.90
N ARG A 79 -1.22 -10.05 11.54
CA ARG A 79 -0.89 -11.14 12.48
C ARG A 79 0.33 -10.86 13.36
N LYS A 80 1.18 -9.90 12.97
CA LYS A 80 2.47 -9.63 13.64
C LYS A 80 2.43 -8.54 14.73
N GLU A 81 1.29 -7.89 15.01
CA GLU A 81 1.15 -6.86 16.07
C GLU A 81 2.15 -5.67 16.01
N LEU A 82 2.95 -5.52 14.94
CA LEU A 82 4.03 -4.53 14.88
C LEU A 82 3.55 -3.09 14.59
N ILE A 83 2.28 -2.90 14.20
CA ILE A 83 1.73 -1.58 13.89
C ILE A 83 0.63 -1.24 14.89
N THR A 84 1.03 -0.59 15.99
CA THR A 84 0.15 0.11 16.94
C THR A 84 -0.82 1.11 16.27
N GLY A 85 -0.62 1.45 14.99
CA GLY A 85 -1.46 2.36 14.21
C GLY A 85 -2.78 1.81 13.65
N ILE A 86 -3.11 0.52 13.85
CA ILE A 86 -4.48 -0.04 13.63
C ILE A 86 -5.21 -0.23 14.96
N ARG A 87 -4.71 0.34 16.07
CA ARG A 87 -5.67 0.69 17.13
C ARG A 87 -6.62 1.70 16.48
N LEU A 88 -7.87 1.31 16.30
CA LEU A 88 -8.97 2.25 16.12
C LEU A 88 -8.66 3.41 17.07
N GLN A 89 -8.38 4.61 16.55
CA GLN A 89 -8.37 5.81 17.35
C GLN A 89 -9.76 5.83 17.97
N GLN A 90 -9.92 5.32 19.19
CA GLN A 90 -11.22 5.17 19.80
C GLN A 90 -11.64 6.57 20.30
N PRO A 91 -12.60 7.24 19.66
CA PRO A 91 -13.18 8.47 20.23
C PRO A 91 -13.91 8.20 21.56
N TYR A 92 -14.12 6.93 21.95
CA TYR A 92 -14.91 6.56 23.13
C TYR A 92 -14.23 6.90 24.48
N GLN A 93 -12.90 6.96 24.56
CA GLN A 93 -12.19 7.25 25.82
C GLN A 93 -12.34 8.70 26.31
N ARG A 94 -12.93 9.60 25.50
CA ARG A 94 -13.13 11.01 25.90
C ARG A 94 -14.45 11.26 26.64
N CYS A 95 -15.40 10.33 26.60
CA CYS A 95 -16.73 10.51 27.21
C CYS A 95 -16.87 9.88 28.61
N SER A 96 -15.90 9.09 29.08
CA SER A 96 -15.94 8.43 30.40
C SER A 96 -15.15 9.16 31.49
N SER A 97 -14.68 10.38 31.21
CA SER A 97 -13.86 11.20 32.12
C SER A 97 -14.46 12.58 32.39
N SER A 98 -15.76 12.75 32.13
CA SER A 98 -16.52 13.87 32.67
C SER A 98 -17.13 13.44 34.01
N PRO A 99 -16.81 14.12 35.11
CA PRO A 99 -17.27 13.78 36.46
C PRO A 99 -18.78 13.98 36.65
#